data_AF-A0A1G8ZXT6-F1
#
_entry.id   AF-A0A1G8ZXT6-F1
#
_cell.length_a   1.000
_cell.length_b   1.000
_cell.length_c   1.000
_cell.angle_alpha   90.00
_cell.angle_beta   90.00
_cell.angle_gamma   90.00
#
_symmetry.space_group_name_H-M   'P 1'
#
loop_
_entity.id
_entity.type
_entity.pdbx_description
1 polymer ?
#
loop_
_entity_poly.entity_id
_entity_poly.type
_entity_poly.pdbx_seq_one_letter_code
_entity_poly.pdbx_strand_id
1 'polypeptide(L)'
;MSIISRIKWVMVVILLNMPLPLLAAEAEATETIAITSEPTKCYEAVWGSDEKKKAGLGLNAGQAVTLCSGTTNAARVVECFLEAWAHPKNGGLGLTTGQAITLCKTNSLQ
;
A
#
# COMPACT_ATOMS: atom_id res chain seq x y z
N MET A 1 10.75 1.12 -64.84
CA MET A 1 10.55 1.36 -63.40
C MET A 1 9.58 2.53 -63.19
N SER A 2 8.35 2.27 -62.74
CA SER A 2 7.28 3.28 -62.61
C SER A 2 7.54 4.29 -61.49
N ILE A 3 7.20 5.57 -61.77
CA ILE A 3 7.29 6.74 -60.88
C ILE A 3 6.66 6.51 -59.49
N ILE A 4 5.60 5.71 -59.43
CA ILE A 4 4.89 5.31 -58.21
C ILE A 4 5.82 4.58 -57.22
N SER A 5 6.79 3.81 -57.72
CA SER A 5 7.78 3.10 -56.89
C SER A 5 8.80 4.04 -56.26
N ARG A 6 9.10 5.17 -56.92
CA ARG A 6 10.05 6.18 -56.41
C ARG A 6 9.42 7.01 -55.30
N ILE A 7 8.12 7.31 -55.41
CA ILE A 7 7.36 8.04 -54.37
C ILE A 7 7.25 7.22 -53.09
N LYS A 8 6.95 5.91 -53.19
CA LYS A 8 6.94 5.00 -52.03
C LYS A 8 8.27 4.97 -51.29
N TRP A 9 9.38 4.94 -52.04
CA TRP A 9 10.73 4.96 -51.46
C TRP A 9 11.07 6.28 -50.77
N VAL A 10 10.69 7.41 -51.37
CA VAL A 10 10.91 8.74 -50.78
C VAL A 10 10.15 8.91 -49.46
N MET A 11 8.90 8.44 -49.38
CA MET A 11 8.12 8.50 -48.13
C MET A 11 8.71 7.63 -47.01
N VAL A 12 9.26 6.45 -47.34
CA VAL A 12 9.92 5.57 -46.37
C VAL A 12 11.21 6.19 -45.83
N VAL A 13 11.99 6.85 -46.68
CA VAL A 13 13.23 7.53 -46.27
C VAL A 13 12.95 8.73 -45.36
N ILE A 14 11.88 9.49 -45.62
CA ILE A 14 11.49 10.64 -44.79
C ILE A 14 11.06 10.20 -43.39
N LEU A 15 10.32 9.09 -43.27
CA LEU A 15 9.87 8.56 -41.99
C LEU A 15 11.01 7.95 -41.15
N LEU A 16 12.05 7.40 -41.78
CA LEU A 16 13.20 6.79 -41.09
C LEU A 16 14.26 7.81 -40.66
N ASN A 17 14.27 9.02 -41.24
CA ASN A 17 15.31 10.02 -41.00
C ASN A 17 14.82 11.22 -40.17
N MET A 18 13.66 11.09 -39.54
CA MET A 18 13.14 12.10 -38.62
C MET A 18 13.77 11.88 -37.24
N PRO A 19 14.62 12.80 -36.73
CA PRO A 19 15.17 12.66 -35.40
C PRO A 19 14.02 12.75 -34.39
N LEU A 20 13.78 11.67 -33.66
CA LEU A 20 12.92 11.67 -32.49
C LEU A 20 13.45 12.75 -31.53
N PRO A 21 12.66 13.76 -31.16
CA PRO A 21 13.05 14.64 -30.07
C PRO A 21 13.08 13.77 -28.82
N LEU A 22 14.30 13.43 -28.39
CA LEU A 22 14.57 12.84 -27.09
C LEU A 22 14.10 13.86 -26.06
N LEU A 23 12.88 13.69 -25.55
CA LEU A 23 12.42 14.42 -24.39
C LEU A 23 13.33 13.97 -23.25
N ALA A 24 14.32 14.80 -22.93
CA ALA A 24 15.11 14.67 -21.72
C ALA A 24 14.16 14.87 -20.53
N ALA A 25 13.48 13.80 -20.15
CA ALA A 25 12.83 13.73 -18.86
C ALA A 25 13.95 13.59 -17.82
N GLU A 26 14.28 14.70 -17.19
CA GLU A 26 15.04 14.74 -15.96
C GLU A 26 14.19 14.01 -14.92
N ALA A 27 14.40 12.70 -14.81
CA ALA A 27 13.88 11.92 -13.72
C ALA A 27 14.68 12.31 -12.47
N GLU A 28 14.27 13.39 -11.80
CA GLU A 28 14.48 13.48 -10.35
C GLU A 28 13.68 12.35 -9.72
N ALA A 29 14.31 11.18 -9.65
CA ALA A 29 13.93 10.12 -8.74
C ALA A 29 14.13 10.69 -7.32
N THR A 30 13.15 11.45 -6.85
CA THR A 30 12.90 11.57 -5.42
C THR A 30 12.49 10.18 -4.98
N GLU A 31 13.48 9.39 -4.61
CA GLU A 31 13.29 8.11 -3.97
C GLU A 31 12.68 8.42 -2.60
N THR A 32 11.35 8.39 -2.53
CA THR A 32 10.60 8.37 -1.28
C THR A 32 11.08 7.12 -0.55
N ILE A 33 12.10 7.25 0.29
CA ILE A 33 12.55 6.17 1.17
C ILE A 33 11.34 5.90 2.06
N ALA A 34 10.58 4.86 1.73
CA ALA A 34 9.45 4.40 2.51
C ALA A 34 10.02 3.82 3.81
N ILE A 35 10.37 4.69 4.76
CA ILE A 35 10.64 4.31 6.14
C ILE A 35 9.29 3.87 6.72
N THR A 36 8.91 2.63 6.42
CA THR A 36 7.69 2.02 6.95
C THR A 36 7.98 1.64 8.39
N SER A 37 7.62 2.54 9.31
CA SER A 37 7.70 2.27 10.74
C SER A 37 6.71 1.17 11.13
N GLU A 38 6.99 0.41 12.19
CA GLU A 38 6.04 -0.59 12.72
C GLU A 38 4.63 -0.01 12.98
N PRO A 39 4.47 1.22 13.52
CA PRO A 39 3.17 1.88 13.60
C PRO A 39 2.47 2.07 12.26
N THR A 40 3.21 2.43 11.21
CA THR A 40 2.65 2.59 9.86
C THR A 40 2.19 1.25 9.29
N LYS A 41 3.00 0.19 9.43
CA LYS A 41 2.63 -1.16 8.99
C LYS A 41 1.41 -1.69 9.72
N CYS A 42 1.33 -1.48 11.03
CA CYS A 42 0.16 -1.83 11.84
C CYS A 42 -1.07 -1.07 11.34
N TYR A 43 -0.95 0.23 11.12
CA TYR A 43 -2.05 1.08 10.66
C TYR A 43 -2.61 0.58 9.32
N GLU A 44 -1.73 0.30 8.35
CA GLU A 44 -2.12 -0.25 7.03
C GLU A 44 -2.83 -1.60 7.15
N ALA A 45 -2.37 -2.47 8.06
CA ALA A 45 -2.96 -3.79 8.26
C ALA A 45 -4.37 -3.73 8.86
N VAL A 46 -4.64 -2.80 9.78
CA VAL A 46 -5.93 -2.74 10.50
C VAL A 46 -6.94 -1.80 9.83
N TRP A 47 -6.49 -0.72 9.19
CA TRP A 47 -7.33 0.24 8.49
C TRP A 47 -7.74 -0.28 7.10
N GLY A 48 -6.81 -0.91 6.38
CA GLY A 48 -7.04 -1.50 5.05
C GLY A 48 -7.66 -0.51 4.07
N SER A 49 -6.85 0.43 3.54
CA SER A 49 -7.32 1.51 2.66
C SER A 49 -6.98 1.34 1.19
N ASP A 50 -6.90 0.11 0.67
CA ASP A 50 -6.65 -0.10 -0.76
C ASP A 50 -7.78 -0.85 -1.45
N GLU A 51 -8.21 -0.30 -2.59
CA GLU A 51 -9.11 -0.87 -3.61
C GLU A 51 -8.68 -2.27 -4.12
N LYS A 52 -7.52 -2.78 -3.68
CA LYS A 52 -7.00 -4.10 -4.05
C LYS A 52 -6.86 -5.01 -2.82
N LYS A 53 -7.95 -5.73 -2.51
CA LYS A 53 -7.98 -7.05 -1.84
C LYS A 53 -7.47 -7.17 -0.38
N LYS A 54 -7.32 -6.10 0.40
CA LYS A 54 -7.18 -6.26 1.87
C LYS A 54 -8.34 -5.58 2.58
N ALA A 55 -9.35 -6.37 2.93
CA ALA A 55 -10.39 -5.92 3.85
C ALA A 55 -9.70 -5.60 5.19
N GLY A 56 -9.72 -4.33 5.60
CA GLY A 56 -9.29 -3.93 6.94
C GLY A 56 -10.12 -4.61 8.03
N LEU A 57 -9.71 -4.46 9.28
CA LEU A 57 -10.36 -5.11 10.44
C LEU A 57 -11.64 -4.39 10.90
N GLY A 58 -12.22 -3.54 10.06
CA GLY A 58 -13.42 -2.76 10.38
C GLY A 58 -13.20 -1.66 11.41
N LEU A 59 -11.95 -1.30 11.70
CA LEU A 59 -11.62 -0.15 12.54
C LEU A 59 -11.79 1.15 11.75
N ASN A 60 -12.18 2.23 12.43
CA ASN A 60 -12.05 3.58 11.87
C ASN A 60 -10.59 4.09 11.96
N ALA A 61 -10.24 5.14 11.22
CA ALA A 61 -8.87 5.68 11.19
C ALA A 61 -8.36 6.05 12.60
N GLY A 62 -9.20 6.68 13.43
CA GLY A 62 -8.83 7.05 14.80
C GLY A 62 -8.59 5.84 15.71
N GLN A 63 -9.40 4.79 15.54
CA GLN A 63 -9.22 3.52 16.24
C GLN A 63 -7.93 2.80 15.80
N ALA A 64 -7.64 2.80 14.49
CA ALA A 64 -6.41 2.26 13.93
C ALA A 64 -5.18 2.98 14.49
N VAL A 65 -5.18 4.32 14.51
CA VAL A 65 -4.10 5.11 15.14
C VAL A 65 -3.96 4.76 16.61
N THR A 66 -5.07 4.68 17.35
CA THR A 66 -5.05 4.37 18.79
C THR A 66 -4.46 2.99 19.08
N LEU A 67 -4.80 2.00 18.26
CA LEU A 67 -4.29 0.63 18.39
C LEU A 67 -2.80 0.53 18.06
N CYS A 68 -2.36 1.21 16.99
CA CYS A 68 -1.02 1.06 16.43
C CYS A 68 0.02 2.07 16.95
N SER A 69 -0.42 3.10 17.69
CA SER A 69 0.48 4.13 18.22
C SER A 69 1.53 3.53 19.17
N GLY A 70 2.80 3.81 18.90
CA GLY A 70 3.91 3.34 19.73
C GLY A 70 4.23 1.84 19.56
N THR A 71 3.66 1.17 18.56
CA THR A 71 3.99 -0.25 18.33
C THR A 71 5.41 -0.45 17.82
N THR A 72 6.08 -1.46 18.36
CA THR A 72 7.37 -1.96 17.87
C THR A 72 7.23 -3.32 17.18
N ASN A 73 6.01 -3.86 17.12
CA ASN A 73 5.70 -5.12 16.44
C ASN A 73 4.25 -5.12 15.94
N ALA A 74 4.07 -4.76 14.67
CA ALA A 74 2.75 -4.65 14.05
C ALA A 74 1.97 -5.98 14.08
N ALA A 75 2.65 -7.10 13.80
CA ALA A 75 2.01 -8.41 13.71
C ALA A 75 1.38 -8.82 15.05
N ARG A 76 2.10 -8.63 16.16
CA ARG A 76 1.58 -8.95 17.50
C ARG A 76 0.36 -8.11 17.90
N VAL A 77 0.37 -6.82 17.56
CA VAL A 77 -0.79 -5.95 17.87
C VAL A 77 -2.03 -6.38 17.08
N VAL A 78 -1.84 -6.72 15.80
CA VAL A 78 -2.92 -7.20 14.93
C VAL A 78 -3.46 -8.54 15.44
N GLU A 79 -2.58 -9.49 15.78
CA GLU A 79 -2.96 -10.80 16.32
C GLU A 79 -3.73 -10.65 17.64
N CYS A 80 -3.20 -9.86 18.59
CA CYS A 80 -3.90 -9.56 19.84
C CYS A 80 -5.30 -9.00 19.58
N PHE A 81 -5.44 -8.05 18.65
CA PHE A 81 -6.73 -7.45 18.35
C PHE A 81 -7.71 -8.48 17.77
N LEU A 82 -7.25 -9.34 16.86
CA LEU A 82 -8.06 -10.41 16.27
C LEU A 82 -8.55 -11.40 17.34
N GLU A 83 -7.67 -11.85 18.22
CA GLU A 83 -8.03 -12.76 19.31
C GLU A 83 -8.98 -12.10 20.31
N ALA A 84 -8.72 -10.84 20.66
CA ALA A 84 -9.55 -10.09 21.60
C ALA A 84 -10.97 -9.84 21.05
N TRP A 85 -11.08 -9.50 19.77
CA TRP A 85 -12.35 -9.16 19.13
C TRP A 85 -13.13 -10.38 18.61
N ALA A 86 -12.45 -11.48 18.30
CA ALA A 86 -13.11 -12.69 17.82
C ALA A 86 -14.10 -13.25 18.84
N HIS A 87 -15.19 -13.83 18.33
CA HIS A 87 -16.22 -14.45 19.17
C HIS A 87 -15.64 -15.62 19.98
N PRO A 88 -16.08 -15.86 21.24
CA PRO A 88 -15.62 -16.99 22.05
C PRO A 88 -15.84 -18.39 21.45
N LYS A 89 -16.72 -18.50 20.44
CA LYS A 89 -16.96 -19.77 19.74
C LYS A 89 -15.86 -20.07 18.71
N ASN A 90 -15.08 -19.06 18.35
CA ASN A 90 -13.92 -19.16 17.46
C ASN A 90 -12.60 -19.07 18.25
N GLY A 91 -12.64 -19.23 19.59
CA GLY A 91 -11.46 -19.14 20.44
C GLY A 91 -11.01 -17.73 20.82
N GLY A 92 -11.79 -16.69 20.51
CA GLY A 92 -11.50 -15.31 20.91
C GLY A 92 -12.09 -14.90 22.27
N LEU A 93 -11.85 -13.66 22.69
CA LEU A 93 -12.34 -13.13 23.98
C LEU A 93 -13.75 -12.52 23.89
N GLY A 94 -14.27 -12.26 22.69
CA GLY A 94 -15.59 -11.65 22.50
C GLY A 94 -15.70 -10.22 22.99
N LEU A 95 -14.58 -9.50 23.07
CA LEU A 95 -14.57 -8.12 23.53
C LEU A 95 -15.19 -7.20 22.48
N THR A 96 -15.77 -6.09 22.94
CA THR A 96 -16.13 -5.00 22.03
C THR A 96 -14.87 -4.40 21.41
N THR A 97 -15.01 -3.77 20.24
CA THR A 97 -13.90 -3.15 19.51
C THR A 97 -13.06 -2.20 20.40
N GLY A 98 -13.70 -1.37 21.23
CA GLY A 98 -13.01 -0.44 22.12
C GLY A 98 -12.23 -1.14 23.26
N GLN A 99 -12.75 -2.25 23.78
CA GLN A 99 -12.06 -3.07 24.78
C GLN A 99 -10.86 -3.79 24.15
N ALA A 100 -11.01 -4.35 22.96
CA ALA A 100 -9.93 -4.99 22.22
C ALA A 100 -8.78 -4.00 21.92
N ILE A 101 -9.10 -2.78 21.47
CA ILE A 101 -8.08 -1.72 21.26
C ILE A 101 -7.35 -1.39 22.55
N THR A 102 -8.08 -1.21 23.65
CA THR A 102 -7.50 -0.86 24.95
C THR A 102 -6.56 -1.96 25.46
N LEU A 103 -6.91 -3.23 25.25
CA LEU A 103 -6.10 -4.38 25.64
C LEU A 103 -4.80 -4.48 24.81
N CYS A 104 -4.90 -4.23 23.50
CA CYS A 104 -3.83 -4.57 22.55
C CYS A 104 -2.87 -3.42 22.24
N LYS A 105 -3.25 -2.17 22.46
CA LYS A 105 -2.36 -1.02 22.22
C LYS A 105 -1.07 -1.04 23.06
N THR A 106 -1.07 -1.70 24.22
CA THR A 106 0.10 -1.80 25.12
C THR A 106 0.92 -3.08 24.92
N ASN A 107 0.40 -4.06 24.19
CA ASN A 107 1.07 -5.36 23.96
C ASN A 107 2.25 -5.29 22.98
N SER A 108 2.63 -4.10 22.52
CA SER A 108 3.81 -3.90 21.69
C SER A 108 5.13 -3.98 22.43
N LEU A 109 5.15 -3.85 23.76
CA LEU A 109 6.39 -3.67 24.54
C LEU A 109 6.94 -4.95 25.19
N GLN A 110 6.46 -6.15 24.83
CA GLN A 110 6.94 -7.42 25.40
C GLN A 110 7.72 -8.28 24.40
#